data_AF-A0A497NQF5-F1
#
_entry.id   AF-A0A497NQF5-F1
#
_cell.length_a   1.000
_cell.length_b   1.000
_cell.length_c   1.000
_cell.angle_alpha   90.00
_cell.angle_beta   90.00
_cell.angle_gamma   90.00
#
_symmetry.space_group_name_H-M   'P 1'
#
loop_
_entity.id
_entity.type
_entity.pdbx_description
1 polymer ?
#
loop_
_entity_poly.entity_id
_entity_poly.type
_entity_poly.pdbx_seq_one_letter_code
_entity_poly.pdbx_strand_id
1 'polypeptide(L)' 'MKVAVGSANPVKIQAVREVFQEVFGEKVEITSVKVDSGVPTQPFKEDTIKGALN' A
#
# COMPACT_ATOMS: atom_id res chain seq x y z
N MET A 1 13.43 -7.05 5.60
CA MET A 1 12.67 -6.98 4.34
C MET A 1 12.33 -5.53 4.05
N LYS A 2 12.42 -5.08 2.78
CA LYS A 2 12.00 -3.73 2.38
C LYS A 2 10.65 -3.81 1.67
N VAL A 3 9.69 -3.00 2.11
CA VAL A 3 8.32 -3.00 1.60
C VAL A 3 7.95 -1.57 1.22
N ALA A 4 7.61 -1.34 -0.05
CA ALA A 4 7.11 -0.06 -0.53
C ALA A 4 5.58 -0.09 -0.55
N VAL A 5 4.94 0.93 0.02
CA VAL A 5 3.48 1.06 0.03
C VAL A 5 3.10 2.23 -0.87
N GLY A 6 2.38 1.95 -1.96
CA GLY A 6 1.88 2.95 -2.93
C GLY A 6 0.75 3.83 -2.38
N SER A 7 0.90 4.36 -1.18
CA SER A 7 -0.09 5.19 -0.50
C SER A 7 0.59 6.03 0.59
N ALA A 8 0.14 7.29 0.73
CA ALA A 8 0.52 8.17 1.83
C ALA A 8 -0.46 8.10 3.03
N ASN A 9 -1.55 7.32 2.94
CA ASN A 9 -2.51 7.17 4.03
C ASN A 9 -1.88 6.41 5.22
N PRO A 10 -1.83 7.01 6.43
CA PRO A 10 -1.18 6.41 7.59
C PRO A 10 -1.82 5.08 8.03
N VAL A 11 -3.13 4.92 7.85
CA VAL A 11 -3.85 3.69 8.21
C VAL A 11 -3.42 2.53 7.32
N LYS A 12 -3.28 2.77 6.00
CA LYS A 12 -2.80 1.74 5.07
C LYS A 12 -1.36 1.34 5.35
N ILE A 13 -0.50 2.33 5.66
CA ILE A 13 0.90 2.08 6.00
C ILE A 13 1.02 1.23 7.27
N GLN A 14 0.24 1.56 8.30
CA GLN A 14 0.24 0.83 9.56
C GLN A 14 -0.28 -0.61 9.41
N ALA A 15 -1.36 -0.80 8.64
CA ALA A 15 -1.89 -2.14 8.35
C ALA A 15 -0.85 -3.04 7.66
N VAL A 16 -0.11 -2.50 6.67
CA VAL A 16 0.97 -3.25 6.02
C VAL A 16 2.09 -3.55 7.00
N ARG A 17 2.48 -2.59 7.86
CA ARG A 17 3.52 -2.79 8.88
C ARG A 17 3.18 -3.95 9.81
N GLU A 18 1.98 -3.95 10.39
CA GLU A 18 1.54 -4.95 11.37
C GLU A 18 1.57 -6.35 10.77
N VAL A 19 0.91 -6.55 9.62
CA VAL A 19 0.83 -7.85 8.96
C VAL A 19 2.21 -8.34 8.52
N PHE A 20 3.05 -7.46 7.96
CA PHE A 20 4.39 -7.88 7.54
C PHE A 20 5.29 -8.21 8.73
N GLN A 21 5.18 -7.48 9.84
CA GLN A 21 5.94 -7.79 11.05
C GLN A 21 5.47 -9.10 11.69
N GLU A 22 4.16 -9.40 11.65
CA GLU A 22 3.60 -10.66 12.12
C GLU A 22 4.12 -11.85 11.29
N VAL A 23 4.11 -11.73 9.96
CA VAL A 23 4.47 -12.85 9.06
C VAL A 23 5.98 -13.00 8.89
N PHE A 24 6.73 -11.91 8.83
CA PHE A 24 8.16 -11.90 8.48
C PHE A 24 9.09 -11.47 9.63
N GLY A 25 8.53 -11.16 10.81
CA GLY A 25 9.27 -10.71 11.99
C GLY A 25 9.57 -9.20 11.99
N GLU A 26 10.18 -8.72 13.07
CA GLU A 26 10.29 -7.27 13.35
C GLU A 26 11.19 -6.49 12.38
N LYS A 27 12.08 -7.16 11.64
CA LYS A 27 13.03 -6.53 10.70
C LYS A 27 12.39 -6.19 9.34
N VAL A 28 11.27 -5.47 9.37
CA VAL A 28 10.56 -4.96 8.20
C VAL A 28 10.70 -3.44 8.12
N GLU A 29 11.25 -2.96 7.00
CA GLU A 29 11.38 -1.54 6.67
C GLU A 29 10.25 -1.14 5.70
N ILE A 30 9.31 -0.33 6.17
CA ILE A 30 8.20 0.18 5.39
C ILE A 30 8.55 1.57 4.85
N THR A 31 8.45 1.75 3.53
CA THR A 31 8.59 3.05 2.85
C THR A 31 7.27 3.43 2.17
N SER A 32 6.72 4.59 2.49
CA SER A 32 5.55 5.11 1.76
C SER A 32 5.99 5.81 0.49
N VAL A 33 5.26 5.56 -0.60
CA VAL A 33 5.51 6.18 -1.90
C VAL A 33 4.20 6.78 -2.38
N LYS A 34 4.21 8.10 -2.62
CA LYS A 34 3.07 8.79 -3.23
C LYS A 34 3.16 8.61 -4.74
N VAL A 35 2.25 7.80 -5.29
CA VAL A 35 2.13 7.52 -6.73
C VAL A 35 0.70 7.78 -7.18
N ASP A 36 0.53 8.05 -8.48
CA ASP A 36 -0.78 8.19 -9.11
C ASP A 36 -1.26 6.80 -9.57
N SER A 37 -2.52 6.46 -9.31
CA SER A 37 -3.12 5.19 -9.69
C SER A 37 -3.59 5.14 -11.15
N GLY A 38 -3.58 6.27 -11.86
CA GLY A 38 -4.04 6.37 -13.26
C GLY A 38 -5.54 6.12 -13.46
N VAL A 39 -6.32 6.14 -12.38
CA VAL A 39 -7.79 6.00 -12.34
C VAL A 39 -8.38 7.12 -11.47
N PRO A 40 -9.70 7.40 -11.55
CA PRO A 40 -10.33 8.43 -10.71
C PRO A 40 -10.10 8.22 -9.21
N THR A 41 -10.06 9.31 -8.43
CA THR A 41 -9.86 9.26 -6.96
C THR A 41 -10.86 8.38 -6.23
N GLN A 42 -12.09 8.29 -6.76
CA GLN A 42 -13.10 7.32 -6.34
C GLN A 42 -13.36 6.35 -7.49
N PRO A 43 -12.58 5.25 -7.58
CA PRO A 43 -12.82 4.20 -8.56
C PRO A 43 -14.18 3.52 -8.34
N PHE A 44 -14.75 3.00 -9.42
CA PHE A 44 -15.91 2.10 -9.38
C PHE A 44 -15.54 0.79 -10.07
N LYS A 45 -16.06 -0.34 -9.55
CA LYS A 45 -15.90 -1.67 -10.13
C LYS A 45 -14.44 -1.99 -10.47
N GLU A 46 -14.14 -2.30 -11.73
CA GLU A 46 -12.84 -2.75 -12.23
C GLU A 46 -11.72 -1.73 -12.00
N ASP A 47 -12.04 -0.44 -11.95
CA ASP A 47 -11.06 0.62 -11.70
C ASP A 47 -10.42 0.49 -10.31
N THR A 48 -11.10 -0.13 -9.34
CA THR A 48 -10.54 -0.35 -8.00
C THR A 48 -9.32 -1.25 -8.04
N ILE A 49 -9.41 -2.34 -8.79
CA ILE A 49 -8.30 -3.30 -8.95
C ILE A 49 -7.25 -2.71 -9.88
N LYS A 50 -7.66 -2.07 -10.98
CA LYS A 50 -6.75 -1.40 -11.91
C LYS A 50 -5.87 -0.37 -11.20
N GLY A 51 -6.46 0.48 -10.37
CA GLY A 51 -5.73 1.50 -9.61
C GLY A 51 -4.80 0.94 -8.53
N ALA A 52 -5.00 -0.30 -8.08
CA ALA A 52 -4.09 -0.97 -7.16
C ALA A 52 -2.92 -1.67 -7.88
N LEU A 53 -3.08 -2.00 -9.16
CA LEU A 53 -2.05 -2.64 -9.99
C LEU A 53 -1.10 -1.65 -10.67
N ASN A 54 -1.58 -0.43 -10.96
CA ASN A 54 -0.80 0.67 -11.53
C ASN A 54 0.15 1.29 -10.50
#